data_AF-A0A3B8NN53-F1
#
_entry.id   AF-A0A3B8NN53-F1
#
_cell.length_a   1.000
_cell.length_b   1.000
_cell.length_c   1.000
_cell.angle_alpha   90.00
_cell.angle_beta   90.00
_cell.angle_gamma   90.00
#
_symmetry.space_group_name_H-M   'P 1'
#
loop_
_entity.id
_entity.type
_entity.pdbx_description
1 polymer ?
#
loop_
_entity_poly.entity_id
_entity_poly.type
_entity_poly.pdbx_seq_one_letter_code
_entity_poly.pdbx_strand_id
1 'polypeptide(L)'
;MSLTSNDIHRKKAEEALKHWMEKWKNLEGKWFHILDEDCYTVDRQGHVLSYLGDGYYVIQYYDFLMGAPSTISVVHISEMAEPLHSPSKRWVFYETAEDMRDAYECNFSKKPPKRTT
;
A
#
# COMPACT_ATOMS: atom_id res chain seq x y z
N MET A 1 11.99 25.47 24.33
CA MET A 1 12.05 24.00 24.41
C MET A 1 12.35 23.48 23.01
N SER A 2 13.51 22.84 22.80
CA SER A 2 13.85 22.26 21.50
C SER A 2 13.11 20.93 21.34
N LEU A 3 12.32 20.78 20.27
CA LEU A 3 11.77 19.49 19.88
C LEU A 3 12.93 18.54 19.59
N THR A 4 12.85 17.31 20.10
CA THR A 4 13.88 16.29 19.83
C THR A 4 13.71 15.77 18.39
N SER A 5 14.76 15.20 17.80
CA SER A 5 14.68 14.62 16.44
C SER A 5 13.55 13.60 16.31
N ASN A 6 13.27 12.84 17.38
CA ASN A 6 12.19 11.85 17.43
C ASN A 6 10.80 12.51 17.37
N ASP A 7 10.61 13.66 18.01
CA ASP A 7 9.34 14.39 17.96
C ASP A 7 9.05 14.94 16.56
N ILE A 8 10.09 15.33 15.83
CA ILE A 8 9.98 15.83 14.46
C ILE A 8 9.59 14.70 13.50
N HIS A 9 10.19 13.52 13.65
CA HIS A 9 9.83 12.35 12.82
C HIS A 9 8.41 11.87 13.09
N ARG A 10 8.00 11.81 14.36
CA ARG A 10 6.63 11.44 14.74
C ARG A 10 5.60 12.39 14.16
N LYS A 11 5.82 13.71 14.29
CA LYS A 11 4.90 14.73 13.78
C LYS A 11 4.76 14.69 12.25
N LYS A 12 5.87 14.47 11.53
CA LYS A 12 5.83 14.29 10.07
C LYS A 12 5.08 13.02 9.65
N ALA A 13 5.22 11.92 10.41
CA ALA A 13 4.49 10.70 10.15
C ALA A 13 2.98 10.86 10.41
N GLU A 14 2.60 11.57 11.49
CA GLU A 14 1.22 11.91 11.79
C GLU A 14 0.59 12.81 10.71
N GLU A 15 1.31 13.82 10.22
CA GLU A 15 0.85 14.70 9.13
C GLU A 15 0.74 13.95 7.79
N ALA A 16 1.71 13.09 7.47
CA ALA A 16 1.68 12.25 6.27
C ALA A 16 0.53 11.24 6.32
N LEU A 17 0.29 10.61 7.47
CA LEU A 17 -0.87 9.74 7.69
C LEU A 17 -2.16 10.52 7.48
N LYS A 18 -2.29 11.69 8.08
CA LYS A 18 -3.49 12.52 7.93
C LYS A 18 -3.74 12.89 6.48
N HIS A 19 -2.71 13.34 5.75
CA HIS A 19 -2.83 13.68 4.33
C HIS A 19 -3.17 12.46 3.47
N TRP A 20 -2.56 11.31 3.76
CA TRP A 20 -2.86 10.06 3.08
C TRP A 20 -4.29 9.60 3.33
N MET A 21 -4.78 9.70 4.56
CA MET A 21 -6.19 9.44 4.93
C MET A 21 -7.16 10.44 4.30
N GLU A 22 -6.76 11.71 4.15
CA GLU A 22 -7.57 12.73 3.45
C GLU A 22 -7.64 12.48 1.95
N LYS A 23 -6.55 12.00 1.33
CA LYS A 23 -6.53 11.58 -0.07
C LYS A 23 -7.39 10.33 -0.28
N TRP A 24 -7.27 9.37 0.63
CA TRP A 24 -7.97 8.09 0.59
C TRP A 24 -9.09 8.04 1.62
N LYS A 25 -10.02 9.00 1.56
CA LYS A 25 -11.20 9.07 2.45
C LYS A 25 -12.05 7.80 2.43
N ASN A 26 -11.99 7.05 1.32
CA ASN A 26 -12.57 5.73 1.22
C ASN A 26 -11.66 4.85 0.35
N LEU A 27 -11.20 3.73 0.92
CA LEU A 27 -10.43 2.71 0.22
C LEU A 27 -11.33 1.61 -0.37
N GLU A 28 -12.62 1.58 -0.04
CA GLU A 28 -13.57 0.60 -0.58
C GLU A 28 -13.63 0.69 -2.12
N GLY A 29 -13.57 -0.48 -2.77
CA GLY A 29 -13.55 -0.60 -4.22
C GLY A 29 -12.18 -0.36 -4.85
N LYS A 30 -11.16 0.04 -4.08
CA LYS A 30 -9.81 0.30 -4.61
C LYS A 30 -9.05 -1.00 -4.80
N TRP A 31 -8.18 -0.98 -5.80
CA TRP A 31 -7.22 -2.05 -6.08
C TRP A 31 -5.88 -1.68 -5.46
N PHE A 32 -5.05 -2.67 -5.16
CA PHE A 32 -3.74 -2.40 -4.56
C PHE A 32 -2.66 -3.39 -4.93
N HIS A 33 -1.43 -2.90 -4.89
CA HIS A 33 -0.21 -3.68 -4.79
C HIS A 33 0.42 -3.49 -3.40
N ILE A 34 1.01 -4.56 -2.89
CA ILE A 34 2.01 -4.52 -1.83
C ILE A 34 3.35 -4.80 -2.49
N LEU A 35 4.25 -3.83 -2.42
CA LEU A 35 5.60 -3.93 -2.95
C LEU A 35 6.55 -4.46 -1.87
N ASP A 36 7.57 -5.19 -2.30
CA ASP A 36 8.65 -5.71 -1.46
C ASP A 36 9.65 -4.59 -1.09
N GLU A 37 10.71 -4.93 -0.35
CA GLU A 37 11.69 -3.96 0.19
C GLU A 37 12.35 -3.10 -0.89
N ASP A 38 12.46 -3.62 -2.11
CA ASP A 38 13.02 -2.89 -3.23
C ASP A 38 12.08 -1.79 -3.77
N CYS A 39 10.80 -1.79 -3.36
CA CYS A 39 9.73 -0.91 -3.87
C CYS A 39 9.51 -1.01 -5.39
N TYR A 40 10.03 -2.04 -6.05
CA TYR A 40 9.90 -2.28 -7.49
C TYR A 40 9.26 -3.63 -7.81
N THR A 41 9.30 -4.58 -6.88
CA THR A 41 8.72 -5.91 -7.03
C THR A 41 7.39 -5.98 -6.30
N VAL A 42 6.35 -6.46 -6.98
CA VAL A 42 5.05 -6.74 -6.35
C VAL A 42 5.16 -8.05 -5.55
N ASP A 43 5.00 -7.97 -4.22
CA ASP A 43 4.87 -9.13 -3.31
C ASP A 43 3.43 -9.68 -3.37
N ARG A 44 2.44 -8.79 -3.28
CA ARG A 44 1.01 -9.16 -3.28
C ARG A 44 0.17 -8.15 -4.01
N GLN A 45 -1.02 -8.58 -4.41
CA GLN A 45 -2.02 -7.71 -5.02
C GLN A 45 -3.41 -8.03 -4.47
N GLY A 46 -4.31 -7.07 -4.54
CA GLY A 46 -5.66 -7.27 -4.04
C GLY A 46 -6.64 -6.16 -4.34
N HIS A 47 -7.82 -6.32 -3.75
CA HIS A 47 -8.96 -5.43 -3.87
C HIS A 47 -9.60 -5.20 -2.50
N VAL A 48 -9.98 -3.97 -2.20
CA VAL A 48 -10.66 -3.62 -0.95
C VAL A 48 -12.16 -3.81 -1.13
N LEU A 49 -12.75 -4.70 -0.34
CA LEU A 49 -14.14 -5.09 -0.47
C LEU A 49 -15.09 -4.14 0.27
N SER A 50 -14.78 -3.79 1.52
CA SER A 50 -15.68 -2.99 2.36
C SER A 50 -14.97 -2.33 3.53
N TYR A 51 -15.48 -1.17 3.95
CA TYR A 51 -15.11 -0.56 5.24
C TYR A 51 -15.96 -1.10 6.39
N LEU A 52 -15.33 -1.54 7.48
CA LEU A 52 -16.01 -2.09 8.66
C LEU A 52 -16.24 -1.06 9.79
N GLY A 53 -15.67 0.15 9.66
CA GLY A 53 -15.59 1.10 10.76
C GLY A 53 -14.22 1.09 11.46
N ASP A 54 -13.97 2.12 12.26
CA ASP A 54 -12.75 2.27 13.09
C ASP A 54 -11.43 2.03 12.36
N GLY A 55 -11.35 2.41 11.08
CA GLY A 55 -10.14 2.24 10.27
C GLY A 55 -9.91 0.81 9.76
N TYR A 56 -10.82 -0.14 10.00
CA TYR A 56 -10.69 -1.51 9.51
C TYR A 56 -11.37 -1.72 8.15
N TYR A 57 -10.67 -2.44 7.27
CA TYR A 57 -11.15 -2.79 5.94
C TYR A 57 -11.08 -4.29 5.71
N VAL A 58 -12.06 -4.82 4.99
CA VAL A 58 -12.00 -6.17 4.41
C VAL A 58 -11.32 -6.08 3.05
N ILE A 59 -10.32 -6.90 2.82
CA ILE A 59 -9.59 -6.99 1.55
C ILE A 59 -9.60 -8.41 1.03
N GLN A 60 -9.58 -8.55 -0.29
CA GLN A 60 -9.37 -9.80 -1.01
C GLN A 60 -8.00 -9.76 -1.68
N TYR A 61 -7.12 -10.68 -1.30
CA TYR A 61 -5.89 -10.94 -2.03
C TYR A 61 -6.18 -11.78 -3.27
N TYR A 62 -5.39 -11.57 -4.31
CA TYR A 62 -5.39 -12.41 -5.50
C TYR A 62 -4.04 -13.10 -5.65
N ASP A 63 -4.08 -14.37 -6.03
CA ASP A 63 -2.89 -15.12 -6.41
C ASP A 63 -2.27 -14.48 -7.65
N PHE A 64 -0.97 -14.24 -7.57
CA PHE A 64 -0.24 -13.54 -8.62
C PHE A 64 -0.09 -14.37 -9.90
N LEU A 65 0.04 -15.69 -9.79
CA LEU A 65 0.24 -16.58 -10.93
C LEU A 65 -1.08 -16.91 -11.62
N MET A 66 -2.14 -17.11 -10.84
CA MET A 66 -3.44 -17.55 -11.36
C MET A 66 -4.45 -16.42 -11.55
N GLY A 67 -4.21 -15.24 -10.96
CA GLY A 67 -5.18 -14.14 -10.94
C GLY A 67 -6.48 -14.50 -10.19
N ALA A 68 -6.48 -15.60 -9.42
CA ALA A 68 -7.65 -16.09 -8.72
C ALA A 68 -7.71 -15.50 -7.30
N PRO A 69 -8.91 -15.23 -6.74
CA PRO A 69 -9.05 -14.87 -5.33
C PRO A 69 -8.39 -15.91 -4.43
N SER A 70 -7.52 -15.48 -3.51
CA SER A 70 -6.82 -16.38 -2.58
C SER A 70 -7.37 -16.26 -1.16
N THR A 71 -7.07 -15.15 -0.49
CA THR A 71 -7.33 -14.97 0.95
C THR A 71 -8.09 -13.67 1.20
N ILE A 72 -9.13 -13.74 2.03
CA ILE A 72 -9.79 -12.56 2.60
C ILE A 72 -9.12 -12.22 3.94
N SER A 73 -8.85 -10.94 4.16
CA SER A 73 -8.26 -10.44 5.41
C SER A 73 -8.96 -9.20 5.89
N VAL A 74 -8.93 -8.97 7.20
CA VAL A 74 -9.27 -7.69 7.81
C VAL A 74 -7.97 -6.98 8.15
N VAL A 75 -7.80 -5.75 7.70
CA VAL A 75 -6.56 -4.97 7.88
C VAL A 75 -6.90 -3.57 8.33
N HIS A 76 -6.14 -3.05 9.30
CA HIS A 76 -6.30 -1.68 9.76
C HIS A 76 -5.57 -0.69 8.84
N ILE A 77 -6.15 0.49 8.64
CA ILE A 77 -5.64 1.53 7.75
C ILE A 77 -4.21 1.97 8.09
N SER A 78 -3.80 1.86 9.36
CA SER A 78 -2.42 2.16 9.77
C SER A 78 -1.39 1.21 9.13
N GLU A 79 -1.76 -0.05 8.88
CA GLU A 79 -0.87 -1.03 8.23
C GLU A 79 -0.70 -0.75 6.73
N MET A 80 -1.69 -0.08 6.13
CA MET A 80 -1.69 0.32 4.72
C MET A 80 -0.98 1.65 4.49
N ALA A 81 -0.88 2.48 5.53
CA ALA A 81 -0.28 3.80 5.44
C ALA A 81 1.26 3.71 5.38
N GLU A 82 1.81 4.12 4.24
CA GLU A 82 3.25 4.12 3.92
C GLU A 82 4.23 4.73 4.96
N PRO A 83 3.87 5.63 5.90
CA PRO A 83 4.89 6.22 6.78
C PRO A 83 5.17 5.48 8.09
N LEU A 84 4.34 4.53 8.54
CA LEU A 84 4.26 4.25 9.99
C LEU A 84 4.80 2.90 10.47
N HIS A 85 4.80 1.84 9.67
CA HIS A 85 5.01 0.50 10.25
C HIS A 85 6.01 -0.42 9.56
N SER A 86 6.45 -0.15 8.32
CA SER A 86 7.48 -0.98 7.73
C SER A 86 8.23 -0.31 6.58
N PRO A 87 9.56 -0.16 6.66
CA PRO A 87 10.37 0.18 5.48
C PRO A 87 10.37 -0.96 4.45
N SER A 88 9.92 -2.15 4.82
CA SER A 88 9.99 -3.37 4.00
C SER A 88 8.78 -3.57 3.08
N LYS A 89 7.64 -2.92 3.33
CA LYS A 89 6.40 -3.15 2.55
C LYS A 89 5.66 -1.86 2.27
N ARG A 90 5.39 -1.61 1.00
CA ARG A 90 4.73 -0.40 0.51
C ARG A 90 3.41 -0.72 -0.15
N TRP A 91 2.33 -0.07 0.27
CA TRP A 91 1.01 -0.22 -0.34
C TRP A 91 0.76 0.88 -1.37
N VAL A 92 0.45 0.47 -2.60
CA VAL A 92 0.09 1.37 -3.70
C VAL A 92 -1.34 1.08 -4.11
N PHE A 93 -2.20 2.11 -4.10
CA PHE A 93 -3.62 2.00 -4.40
C PHE A 93 -3.96 2.57 -5.77
N TYR A 94 -4.97 1.97 -6.39
CA TYR A 94 -5.46 2.27 -7.73
C TYR A 94 -6.98 2.39 -7.73
N GLU A 95 -7.50 3.18 -8.66
CA GLU A 95 -8.94 3.36 -8.83
C GLU A 95 -9.59 2.13 -9.46
N THR A 96 -8.91 1.50 -10.43
CA THR A 96 -9.43 0.35 -11.18
C THR A 96 -8.43 -0.81 -11.24
N ALA A 97 -8.92 -2.00 -11.61
CA ALA A 97 -8.08 -3.17 -11.85
C ALA A 97 -7.17 -2.96 -13.06
N GLU A 98 -7.67 -2.21 -14.06
CA GLU A 98 -6.94 -1.83 -15.26
C GLU A 98 -5.74 -0.96 -14.91
N ASP A 99 -5.92 0.08 -14.09
CA ASP A 99 -4.82 0.94 -13.64
C ASP A 99 -3.74 0.14 -12.90
N MET A 100 -4.16 -0.81 -12.06
CA MET A 100 -3.26 -1.70 -11.34
C MET A 100 -2.46 -2.60 -12.31
N ARG A 101 -3.13 -3.21 -13.29
CA ARG A 101 -2.49 -4.04 -14.30
C ARG A 101 -1.51 -3.24 -15.14
N ASP A 102 -1.91 -2.07 -15.61
CA ASP A 102 -1.07 -1.19 -16.42
C ASP A 102 0.19 -0.77 -15.64
N ALA A 103 0.03 -0.45 -14.35
CA ALA A 103 1.15 -0.15 -13.47
C ALA A 103 2.10 -1.35 -13.31
N TYR A 104 1.57 -2.57 -13.16
CA TYR A 104 2.38 -3.78 -13.12
C TYR A 104 3.17 -3.95 -14.42
N GLU A 105 2.50 -3.93 -15.58
CA GLU A 105 3.11 -4.16 -16.89
C GLU A 105 4.15 -3.09 -17.26
N CYS A 106 3.92 -1.83 -16.89
CA CYS A 106 4.79 -0.74 -17.29
C CYS A 106 5.94 -0.48 -16.32
N ASN A 107 5.69 -0.59 -15.00
CA ASN A 107 6.58 -0.06 -13.96
C ASN A 107 7.20 -1.14 -13.05
N PHE A 108 6.54 -2.28 -12.86
CA PHE A 108 6.96 -3.29 -11.87
C PHE A 108 7.33 -4.66 -12.48
N SER A 109 6.92 -4.94 -13.72
CA SER A 109 7.26 -6.17 -14.45
C SER A 109 8.70 -6.17 -14.99
N LYS A 110 9.31 -4.99 -15.09
CA LYS A 110 10.66 -4.81 -15.61
C LYS A 110 11.64 -4.92 -14.44
N LYS A 111 12.60 -5.85 -14.56
CA LYS A 111 13.71 -6.03 -13.60
C LYS A 111 14.21 -4.66 -13.12
N PRO A 112 14.45 -4.46 -11.81
CA PRO A 112 15.04 -3.23 -11.32
C PRO A 112 16.32 -2.96 -12.12
N PRO A 113 16.60 -1.70 -12.50
CA PRO A 113 17.82 -1.38 -13.22
C PRO A 113 19.00 -1.97 -12.44
N LYS A 114 19.86 -2.75 -13.12
CA LYS A 114 21.07 -3.31 -12.49
C LYS A 114 21.79 -2.14 -11.81
N ARG A 115 21.96 -2.20 -10.49
CA ARG A 115 22.86 -1.28 -9.80
C ARG A 115 24.24 -1.46 -10.43
N THR A 116 24.66 -0.48 -11.23
CA THR A 116 26.05 -0.34 -11.65
C THR A 116 26.84 0.05 -10.41
N THR A 117 27.53 -0.93 -9.84
CA THR A 117 28.63 -0.73 -8.89
C THR A 117 29.78 0.02 -9.55
#